data_AF-A0A948LTD6-F1
#
_entry.id   AF-A0A948LTD6-F1
#
_cell.length_a   1.000
_cell.length_b   1.000
_cell.length_c   1.000
_cell.angle_alpha   90.00
_cell.angle_beta   90.00
_cell.angle_gamma   90.00
#
_symmetry.space_group_name_H-M   'P 1'
#
loop_
_entity.id
_entity.type
_entity.pdbx_description
1 polymer ?
#
loop_
_entity_poly.entity_id
_entity_poly.type
_entity_poly.pdbx_seq_one_letter_code
_entity_poly.pdbx_strand_id
1 'polypeptide(L)'
;MFYSEKDKYFFEKNQHLLLTGPNGIGKSTLLESIALGTTEGSKIAQGTRVGYYRQDFSTLNFEDTIFDSLMAVMEKHIEQEMRATAAKFLITGEMIHTKIGSLSEGQKGLVALARLVLQKPGLLILDEPTNHWLVFLCFSVK
;
A
#
# COMPACT_ATOMS: atom_id res chain seq x y z
N MET A 1 -6.46 -7.85 26.35
CA MET A 1 -5.02 -7.55 26.51
C MET A 1 -4.28 -8.81 26.15
N PHE A 2 -3.75 -8.93 24.93
CA PHE A 2 -2.95 -10.09 24.54
C PHE A 2 -1.50 -9.66 24.54
N TYR A 3 -0.75 -10.15 25.54
CA TYR A 3 0.70 -10.05 25.62
C TYR A 3 1.21 -11.49 25.74
N SER A 4 1.96 -11.95 24.73
CA SER A 4 2.79 -13.17 24.81
C SER A 4 4.24 -12.71 24.69
N GLU A 5 5.00 -12.79 25.79
CA GLU A 5 6.43 -12.44 25.83
C GLU A 5 7.35 -13.45 25.10
N LYS A 6 6.81 -14.49 24.46
CA LYS A 6 7.63 -15.61 23.95
C LYS A 6 7.79 -15.73 22.45
N ASP A 7 7.05 -14.99 21.65
CA ASP A 7 7.04 -15.24 20.19
C ASP A 7 7.62 -14.05 19.42
N LYS A 8 8.94 -14.09 19.19
CA LYS A 8 9.61 -13.21 18.22
C LYS A 8 9.48 -13.83 16.84
N TYR A 9 8.68 -13.21 15.98
CA TYR A 9 8.55 -13.60 14.58
C TYR A 9 9.52 -12.77 13.73
N PHE A 10 10.32 -13.47 12.92
CA PHE A 10 11.21 -12.85 11.94
C PHE A 10 10.61 -13.07 10.56
N PHE A 11 10.46 -11.98 9.81
CA PHE A 11 9.96 -12.04 8.45
C PHE A 11 11.04 -11.60 7.47
N GLU A 12 11.26 -12.44 6.47
CA GLU A 12 12.22 -12.17 5.41
C GLU A 12 11.51 -11.67 4.14
N LYS A 13 12.31 -11.09 3.25
CA LYS A 13 11.89 -10.75 1.89
C LYS A 13 11.24 -11.97 1.21
N ASN A 14 10.22 -11.74 0.38
CA ASN A 14 9.40 -12.77 -0.31
C ASN A 14 8.46 -13.59 0.58
N GLN A 15 8.24 -13.19 1.84
CA GLN A 15 7.23 -13.85 2.66
C GLN A 15 5.89 -13.13 2.55
N HIS A 16 4.81 -13.92 2.53
CA HIS A 16 3.45 -13.42 2.63
C HIS A 16 2.92 -13.80 4.01
N LEU A 17 2.54 -12.80 4.79
CA LEU A 17 1.91 -12.99 6.08
C LEU A 17 0.43 -12.63 5.95
N LEU A 18 -0.43 -13.53 6.40
CA LEU A 18 -1.86 -13.27 6.48
C LEU A 18 -2.22 -13.02 7.93
N LEU A 19 -2.73 -11.83 8.24
CA LEU A 19 -3.29 -11.52 9.55
C LEU A 19 -4.78 -11.83 9.56
N THR A 20 -5.19 -12.81 10.36
CA THR A 20 -6.59 -13.23 10.51
C THR A 20 -7.11 -12.94 11.90
N GLY A 21 -8.42 -12.75 12.01
CA GLY A 21 -9.09 -12.52 13.29
C GLY A 21 -10.47 -11.87 13.13
N PRO A 22 -11.27 -11.80 14.20
CA PRO A 22 -12.60 -11.18 14.16
C PRO A 22 -12.58 -9.72 13.73
N ASN A 23 -13.70 -9.20 13.22
CA ASN A 23 -13.84 -7.78 12.91
C ASN A 23 -13.80 -6.95 14.20
N GLY A 24 -13.17 -5.77 14.14
CA GLY A 24 -13.03 -4.90 15.31
C GLY A 24 -11.96 -5.32 16.33
N ILE A 25 -11.20 -6.40 16.09
CA ILE A 25 -10.09 -6.81 16.98
C ILE A 25 -8.85 -5.88 16.91
N GLY A 26 -8.86 -4.91 15.99
CA GLY A 26 -7.77 -3.94 15.82
C GLY A 26 -6.72 -4.34 14.77
N LYS A 27 -7.07 -5.16 13.77
CA LYS A 27 -6.14 -5.57 12.68
C LYS A 27 -5.57 -4.35 11.94
N SER A 28 -6.43 -3.46 11.45
CA SER A 28 -6.03 -2.23 10.76
C SER A 28 -5.17 -1.31 11.65
N THR A 29 -5.52 -1.20 12.94
CA THR A 29 -4.74 -0.43 13.92
C THR A 29 -3.35 -1.03 14.15
N LEU A 30 -3.24 -2.36 14.19
CA LEU A 30 -1.95 -3.05 14.29
C LEU A 30 -1.11 -2.82 13.03
N LEU A 31 -1.69 -2.99 11.84
CA LEU A 31 -1.01 -2.72 10.58
C LEU A 31 -0.51 -1.29 10.48
N GLU A 32 -1.34 -0.31 10.85
CA GLU A 32 -1.00 1.11 10.84
C GLU A 32 0.14 1.40 11.82
N SER A 33 0.11 0.81 13.01
CA SER A 33 1.17 0.96 13.99
C SER A 33 2.50 0.35 13.51
N ILE A 34 2.44 -0.79 12.81
CA ILE A 34 3.61 -1.40 12.15
C ILE A 34 4.13 -0.48 11.04
N ALA A 35 3.24 0.03 10.18
CA ALA A 35 3.60 0.91 9.07
C ALA A 35 4.27 2.21 9.55
N LEU A 36 3.79 2.78 10.66
CA LEU A 36 4.33 4.00 11.27
C LEU A 36 5.57 3.73 12.15
N GLY A 37 5.91 2.47 12.41
CA GLY A 37 7.01 2.10 13.30
C GLY A 37 6.79 2.50 14.77
N THR A 38 5.53 2.66 15.18
CA THR A 38 5.15 3.11 16.54
C THR A 38 4.90 1.94 17.50
N THR A 39 4.88 0.70 17.01
CA THR A 39 4.65 -0.48 17.85
C THR A 39 5.90 -0.87 18.62
N GLU A 40 5.81 -0.88 19.95
CA GLU A 40 6.84 -1.49 20.79
C GLU A 40 7.01 -2.98 20.44
N GLY A 41 8.23 -3.39 20.09
CA GLY A 41 8.56 -4.77 19.73
C GLY A 41 8.57 -5.07 18.23
N SER A 42 8.12 -4.17 17.35
CA SER A 42 8.32 -4.30 15.91
C SER A 42 9.58 -3.53 15.48
N LYS A 43 10.36 -4.11 14.58
CA LYS A 43 11.53 -3.46 13.96
C LYS A 43 11.49 -3.68 12.47
N ILE A 44 11.34 -2.60 11.72
CA ILE A 44 11.52 -2.60 10.26
C ILE A 44 12.99 -2.27 9.99
N ALA A 45 13.60 -2.98 9.04
CA ALA A 45 14.99 -2.72 8.66
C ALA A 45 15.15 -1.28 8.17
N GLN A 46 16.21 -0.59 8.62
CA GLN A 46 16.47 0.80 8.24
C GLN A 46 16.51 0.97 6.71
N GLY A 47 15.90 2.05 6.22
CA GLY A 47 15.80 2.34 4.79
C GLY A 47 14.74 1.55 4.04
N THR A 48 13.98 0.66 4.70
CA THR A 48 12.85 -0.03 4.07
C THR A 48 11.69 0.93 3.89
N ARG A 49 11.35 1.23 2.63
CA ARG A 49 10.13 1.95 2.29
C ARG A 49 8.91 1.04 2.50
N VAL A 50 7.96 1.50 3.30
CA VAL A 50 6.68 0.81 3.53
C VAL A 50 5.62 1.36 2.58
N GLY A 51 5.03 0.50 1.76
CA GLY A 51 3.86 0.79 0.96
C GLY A 51 2.61 0.30 1.68
N TYR A 52 1.60 1.16 1.79
CA TYR A 52 0.36 0.82 2.49
C TYR A 52 -0.85 1.06 1.59
N TYR A 53 -1.56 0.00 1.22
CA TYR A 53 -2.86 0.07 0.57
C TYR A 53 -3.97 0.12 1.62
N ARG A 54 -4.81 1.15 1.54
CA ARG A 54 -6.00 1.31 2.38
C ARG A 54 -7.24 1.43 1.50
N GLN A 55 -8.30 0.72 1.89
CA GLN A 55 -9.57 0.72 1.15
C GLN A 55 -10.28 2.09 1.19
N ASP A 56 -10.03 2.90 2.21
CA ASP A 56 -10.59 4.25 2.34
C ASP A 56 -9.93 5.30 1.40
N PHE A 57 -8.92 4.89 0.62
CA PHE A 57 -8.14 5.73 -0.28
C PHE A 57 -7.52 6.97 0.38
N SER A 58 -7.35 6.95 1.71
CA SER A 58 -6.75 8.06 2.47
C SER A 58 -5.31 8.39 2.08
N THR A 59 -4.64 7.49 1.35
CA THR A 59 -3.30 7.69 0.79
C THR A 59 -3.27 8.49 -0.52
N LEU A 60 -4.44 8.80 -1.08
CA LEU A 60 -4.58 9.60 -2.29
C LEU A 60 -5.04 11.02 -1.96
N ASN A 61 -4.47 12.01 -2.64
CA ASN A 61 -5.00 13.37 -2.66
C ASN A 61 -6.01 13.48 -3.81
N PHE A 62 -7.26 13.82 -3.50
CA PHE A 62 -8.35 13.83 -4.49
C PHE A 62 -8.30 15.04 -5.43
N GLU A 63 -7.55 16.08 -5.06
CA GLU A 63 -7.33 17.25 -5.91
C GLU A 63 -6.25 17.05 -6.99
N ASP A 64 -5.36 16.08 -6.78
CA ASP A 64 -4.31 15.75 -7.74
C ASP A 64 -4.89 15.10 -9.00
N THR A 65 -4.25 15.34 -10.13
CA THR A 65 -4.45 14.49 -11.30
C THR A 65 -3.81 13.12 -11.07
N ILE A 66 -4.23 12.11 -11.84
CA ILE A 66 -3.56 10.80 -11.79
C ILE A 66 -2.06 10.95 -12.10
N PHE A 67 -1.71 11.79 -13.08
CA PHE A 67 -0.32 12.09 -13.42
C PHE A 67 0.48 12.58 -12.21
N ASP A 68 -0.01 13.64 -11.55
CA ASP A 68 0.68 14.26 -10.41
C ASP A 68 0.86 13.25 -9.27
N SER A 69 -0.19 12.50 -8.98
CA SER A 69 -0.19 11.48 -7.95
C SER A 69 0.81 10.36 -8.21
N LEU A 70 0.87 9.84 -9.44
CA LEU A 70 1.81 8.77 -9.79
C LEU A 70 3.25 9.27 -9.86
N MET A 71 3.48 10.47 -10.39
CA MET A 71 4.81 11.07 -10.50
C MET A 71 5.40 11.42 -9.12
N ALA A 72 4.58 11.86 -8.18
CA ALA A 72 5.02 12.30 -6.84
C ALA A 72 5.67 11.18 -5.99
N VAL A 73 5.39 9.91 -6.29
CA VAL A 73 5.90 8.78 -5.49
C VAL A 73 7.16 8.12 -6.05
N MET A 74 7.50 8.44 -7.29
CA MET A 74 8.66 7.87 -7.97
C MET A 74 9.94 8.55 -7.48
N GLU A 75 10.98 7.76 -7.23
CA GLU A 75 12.31 8.30 -6.91
C GLU A 75 12.94 9.02 -8.10
N LYS A 76 12.68 8.50 -9.31
CA LYS A 76 13.11 9.10 -10.57
C LYS A 76 11.86 9.46 -11.35
N HIS A 77 11.68 10.74 -11.64
CA HIS A 77 10.53 11.28 -12.35
C HIS A 77 10.60 10.98 -13.86
N ILE A 78 10.63 9.70 -14.23
CA ILE A 78 10.68 9.23 -15.61
C ILE A 78 9.25 8.96 -16.08
N GLU A 79 8.69 9.90 -16.83
CA GLU A 79 7.31 9.82 -17.32
C GLU A 79 7.01 8.53 -18.11
N GLN A 80 7.97 8.04 -18.89
CA GLN A 80 7.81 6.80 -19.66
C GLN A 80 7.59 5.58 -18.74
N GLU A 81 8.32 5.48 -17.62
CA GLU A 81 8.14 4.40 -16.64
C GLU A 81 6.80 4.53 -15.91
N MET A 82 6.41 5.78 -15.59
CA MET A 82 5.12 6.10 -15.00
C MET A 82 3.98 5.63 -15.91
N ARG A 83 3.99 6.06 -17.19
CA ARG A 83 2.97 5.68 -18.18
C ARG A 83 2.94 4.18 -18.44
N ALA A 84 4.10 3.54 -18.53
CA ALA A 84 4.19 2.08 -18.69
C ALA A 84 3.59 1.34 -17.49
N THR A 85 3.74 1.87 -16.27
CA THR A 85 3.12 1.28 -15.07
C THR A 85 1.62 1.57 -15.02
N ALA A 86 1.20 2.80 -15.30
CA ALA A 86 -0.21 3.18 -15.36
C ALA A 86 -1.01 2.29 -16.33
N ALA A 87 -0.44 2.01 -17.51
CA ALA A 87 -1.05 1.12 -18.50
C ALA A 87 -1.31 -0.31 -17.98
N LYS A 88 -0.46 -0.84 -17.08
CA LYS A 88 -0.68 -2.17 -16.45
C LYS A 88 -1.92 -2.21 -15.57
N PHE A 89 -2.37 -1.04 -15.10
CA PHE A 89 -3.56 -0.86 -14.27
C PHE A 89 -4.74 -0.27 -15.06
N LEU A 90 -4.74 -0.40 -16.39
CA LEU A 90 -5.81 0.09 -17.27
C LEU A 90 -6.05 1.61 -17.19
N ILE A 91 -5.06 2.36 -16.72
CA ILE A 91 -5.10 3.83 -16.72
C ILE A 91 -4.63 4.29 -18.09
N THR A 92 -5.56 4.84 -18.88
CA THR A 92 -5.28 5.29 -20.24
C THR A 92 -4.59 6.66 -20.25
N GLY A 93 -4.01 7.04 -21.39
CA GLY A 93 -3.38 8.35 -21.56
C GLY A 93 -4.32 9.53 -21.32
N GLU A 94 -5.60 9.39 -21.67
CA GLU A 94 -6.63 10.42 -21.46
C GLU A 94 -6.99 10.56 -19.98
N MET A 95 -7.06 9.43 -19.24
CA MET A 95 -7.35 9.43 -17.82
C MET A 95 -6.26 10.12 -16.99
N ILE A 96 -5.03 10.20 -17.49
CA ILE A 96 -3.89 10.70 -16.72
C ILE A 96 -4.07 12.15 -16.23
N HIS A 97 -4.84 12.95 -16.97
CA HIS A 97 -5.13 14.35 -16.65
C HIS A 97 -6.41 14.52 -15.81
N THR A 98 -7.09 13.42 -15.49
CA THR A 98 -8.32 13.43 -14.69
C THR A 98 -7.97 13.57 -13.21
N LYS A 99 -8.76 14.36 -12.47
CA LYS A 99 -8.64 14.47 -11.01
C LYS A 99 -9.06 13.18 -10.32
N ILE A 100 -8.29 12.73 -9.33
CA ILE A 100 -8.58 11.51 -8.57
C ILE A 100 -9.98 11.54 -7.94
N GLY A 101 -10.42 12.69 -7.44
CA GLY A 101 -11.75 12.85 -6.84
C GLY A 101 -12.91 12.43 -7.75
N SER A 102 -12.76 12.60 -9.07
CA SER A 102 -13.79 12.30 -10.08
C SER A 102 -13.83 10.84 -10.53
N LEU A 103 -12.87 10.03 -10.09
CA LEU A 103 -12.80 8.61 -10.43
C LEU A 103 -13.81 7.78 -9.63
N SER A 104 -14.26 6.66 -10.22
CA SER A 104 -14.99 5.63 -9.47
C SER A 104 -14.09 5.01 -8.38
N GLU A 105 -14.67 4.41 -7.36
CA GLU A 105 -13.89 3.74 -6.31
C GLU A 105 -12.98 2.63 -6.86
N GLY A 106 -13.46 1.87 -7.85
CA GLY A 106 -12.64 0.86 -8.55
C GLY A 106 -11.45 1.50 -9.28
N GLN A 107 -11.65 2.64 -9.94
CA GLN A 107 -10.56 3.38 -10.58
C GLN A 107 -9.58 3.98 -9.57
N LYS A 108 -10.07 4.48 -8.43
CA LYS A 108 -9.21 4.94 -7.32
C LYS A 108 -8.36 3.79 -6.77
N GLY A 109 -8.91 2.59 -6.66
CA GLY A 109 -8.18 1.38 -6.30
C GLY A 109 -7.04 1.07 -7.28
N LEU A 110 -7.31 1.15 -8.58
CA LEU A 110 -6.28 0.96 -9.62
C LEU A 110 -5.17 2.01 -9.55
N VAL A 111 -5.51 3.28 -9.31
CA VAL A 111 -4.52 4.36 -9.11
C VAL A 111 -3.70 4.13 -7.85
N ALA A 112 -4.33 3.72 -6.74
CA ALA A 112 -3.62 3.41 -5.49
C ALA A 112 -2.64 2.24 -5.67
N LEU A 113 -3.04 1.18 -6.38
CA LEU A 113 -2.15 0.06 -6.70
C LEU A 113 -1.00 0.47 -7.63
N ALA A 114 -1.29 1.25 -8.68
CA ALA A 114 -0.26 1.79 -9.57
C ALA A 114 0.76 2.65 -8.79
N ARG A 115 0.28 3.51 -7.90
CA ARG A 115 1.10 4.34 -7.00
C ARG A 115 1.99 3.48 -6.12
N LEU A 116 1.46 2.39 -5.54
CA LEU A 116 2.25 1.45 -4.72
C LEU A 116 3.34 0.73 -5.52
N VAL A 117 3.06 0.32 -6.76
CA VAL A 117 4.08 -0.30 -7.61
C VAL A 117 5.20 0.69 -7.94
N LEU A 118 4.84 1.94 -8.26
CA LEU A 118 5.81 3.00 -8.53
C LEU A 118 6.64 3.40 -7.31
N GLN A 119 6.09 3.24 -6.11
CA GLN A 119 6.83 3.45 -4.86
C GLN A 119 7.98 2.48 -4.66
N LYS A 120 7.93 1.27 -5.26
CA LYS A 120 8.89 0.17 -5.07
C LYS A 120 9.16 -0.12 -3.58
N PRO A 121 8.11 -0.38 -2.77
CA PRO A 121 8.27 -0.58 -1.34
C PRO A 121 9.00 -1.90 -1.04
N GLY A 122 9.83 -1.91 0.00
CA GLY A 122 10.45 -3.14 0.53
C GLY A 122 9.54 -3.92 1.48
N LEU A 123 8.47 -3.29 1.97
CA LEU A 123 7.38 -3.90 2.73
C LEU A 123 6.05 -3.37 2.19
N LEU A 124 5.17 -4.26 1.73
CA LEU A 124 3.83 -3.91 1.28
C LEU A 124 2.79 -4.41 2.30
N ILE A 125 1.91 -3.52 2.73
CA ILE A 125 0.79 -3.81 3.62
C ILE A 125 -0.50 -3.56 2.85
N LEU A 126 -1.40 -4.53 2.85
CA LEU A 126 -2.70 -4.47 2.20
C LEU A 126 -3.80 -4.67 3.25
N ASP A 127 -4.51 -3.60 3.60
CA ASP A 127 -5.69 -3.68 4.47
C ASP A 127 -6.95 -3.91 3.63
N GLU A 128 -7.59 -5.06 3.85
CA GLU A 128 -8.84 -5.52 3.23
C GLU A 128 -8.97 -5.34 1.69
N PRO A 129 -8.11 -5.94 0.86
CA PRO A 129 -8.14 -5.73 -0.59
C PRO A 129 -9.37 -6.33 -1.32
N THR A 130 -10.15 -7.22 -0.69
CA THR A 130 -11.21 -8.00 -1.40
C THR A 130 -12.50 -8.25 -0.61
N ASN A 131 -12.69 -7.65 0.58
CA ASN A 131 -13.90 -7.77 1.40
C ASN A 131 -14.40 -9.22 1.69
N HIS A 132 -13.64 -9.98 2.49
CA HIS A 132 -14.11 -10.82 3.62
C HIS A 132 -12.87 -11.36 4.36
N TRP A 133 -12.59 -10.87 5.57
CA TRP A 133 -11.69 -11.44 6.59
C TRP A 133 -10.17 -11.51 6.37
N LEU A 134 -9.61 -10.90 5.32
CA LEU A 134 -8.21 -11.11 4.97
C LEU A 134 -7.43 -9.79 4.92
N VAL A 135 -6.41 -9.70 5.78
CA VAL A 135 -5.38 -8.67 5.74
C VAL A 135 -4.08 -9.31 5.26
N PHE A 136 -3.53 -8.82 4.15
CA PHE A 136 -2.31 -9.33 3.55
C PHE A 136 -1.12 -8.42 3.86
N LEU A 137 -0.10 -8.96 4.52
CA LEU A 137 1.25 -8.41 4.48
C LEU A 137 2.00 -9.13 3.36
N CYS A 138 2.53 -8.38 2.41
CA CYS A 138 3.38 -8.91 1.36
C CYS A 138 4.76 -8.27 1.48
N PHE A 139 5.79 -9.06 1.79
CA PHE A 139 7.18 -8.61 1.65
C PHE A 139 7.59 -8.81 0.20
N SER A 140 7.36 -7.82 -0.66
CA SER A 140 7.69 -7.96 -2.08
C SER A 140 9.17 -7.64 -2.39
N VAL A 141 9.72 -8.36 -3.37
CA VAL A 141 11.10 -8.32 -3.85
C VAL A 141 11.11 -7.95 -5.33
N LYS A 142 11.70 -6.80 -5.63
CA LYS A 142 12.82 -6.58 -6.57
C LYS A 142 13.05 -5.09 -6.72
#